data_AF-A0A920B5G5-F1
#
_entry.id   AF-A0A920B5G5-F1
#
_cell.length_a   1.000
_cell.length_b   1.000
_cell.length_c   1.000
_cell.angle_alpha   90.00
_cell.angle_beta   90.00
_cell.angle_gamma   90.00
#
_symmetry.space_group_name_H-M   'P 1'
#
loop_
_entity.id
_entity.type
_entity.pdbx_description
1 polymer ?
#
loop_
_entity_poly.entity_id
_entity_poly.type
_entity_poly.pdbx_seq_one_letter_code
_entity_poly.pdbx_strand_id
1 'polypeptide(L)' 'MNILVTGAAGFIGFHTCLSLQTKHMIYGLR' A
#
# COMPACT_ATOMS: atom_id res chain seq x y z
N MET A 1 7.35 -3.07 9.94
CA MET A 1 6.18 -3.97 9.85
C MET A 1 5.88 -4.23 8.39
N ASN A 2 5.42 -5.44 8.05
CA ASN A 2 5.01 -5.79 6.70
C ASN A 2 3.49 -5.63 6.59
N ILE A 3 3.01 -4.95 5.56
CA ILE A 3 1.59 -4.62 5.38
C ILE A 3 1.15 -5.11 4.00
N LEU A 4 0.04 -5.87 3.96
CA LEU A 4 -0.63 -6.31 2.74
C LEU A 4 -1.81 -5.38 2.46
N VAL A 5 -1.87 -4.80 1.26
CA VAL A 5 -2.96 -3.92 0.81
C VAL A 5 -3.63 -4.55 -0.39
N THR A 6 -4.93 -4.84 -0.28
CA THR A 6 -5.78 -5.27 -1.41
C THR A 6 -6.35 -4.05 -2.12
N GLY A 7 -6.58 -4.14 -3.43
CA GLY A 7 -6.99 -2.97 -4.22
C GLY A 7 -5.92 -1.87 -4.28
N ALA A 8 -4.65 -2.23 -4.12
CA ALA A 8 -3.53 -1.29 -4.06
C ALA A 8 -3.36 -0.46 -5.35
N ALA A 9 -3.89 -0.95 -6.48
CA ALA A 9 -3.89 -0.26 -7.76
C ALA A 9 -5.05 0.74 -7.94
N GLY A 10 -5.99 0.83 -6.98
CA GLY A 10 -7.05 1.83 -6.99
C GLY A 10 -6.56 3.21 -6.52
N PHE A 11 -7.32 4.28 -6.81
CA PHE A 11 -6.94 5.66 -6.44
C PHE A 11 -6.56 5.80 -4.96
N ILE A 12 -7.43 5.32 -4.06
CA ILE A 12 -7.21 5.39 -2.62
C ILE A 12 -6.05 4.47 -2.22
N GLY A 13 -6.09 3.20 -2.67
CA GLY A 13 -5.07 2.20 -2.34
C GLY A 13 -3.65 2.65 -2.71
N PHE A 14 -3.49 3.27 -3.88
CA PHE A 14 -2.21 3.77 -4.36
C PHE A 14 -1.65 4.87 -3.47
N HIS A 15 -2.46 5.90 -3.16
CA HIS A 15 -2.04 7.00 -2.30
C HIS A 15 -1.78 6.55 -0.85
N THR A 16 -2.57 5.60 -0.34
CA THR A 16 -2.37 5.00 0.98
C THR A 16 -1.05 4.23 1.03
N CYS A 17 -0.75 3.40 0.02
CA CYS A 17 0.53 2.68 -0.07
C CYS A 17 1.72 3.63 -0.08
N LEU A 18 1.64 4.73 -0.86
CA LEU A 18 2.69 5.73 -0.95
C LEU A 18 3.00 6.39 0.40
N SER A 19 1.96 6.73 1.17
CA SER A 19 2.10 7.34 2.49
C SER A 19 2.74 6.38 3.51
N LEU A 20 2.34 5.10 3.47
CA LEU A 20 2.81 4.06 4.40
C LEU A 20 4.21 3.50 4.05
N GLN A 21 4.66 3.60 2.79
CA GLN A 21 5.95 3.08 2.32
C GLN A 21 7.15 3.71 3.05
N THR A 22 6.99 4.90 3.62
CA THR A 22 8.07 5.62 4.33
C THR A 22 8.54 4.94 5.62
N LYS A 23 7.73 4.06 6.22
CA LYS A 23 8.05 3.36 7.49
C LYS A 23 7.86 1.85 7.42
N HIS A 24 7.19 1.34 6.39
CA HIS A 24 6.73 -0.04 6.34
C HIS A 24 6.95 -0.65 4.96
N MET A 25 7.19 -1.96 4.93
CA MET A 25 7.27 -2.70 3.69
C MET A 25 5.87 -3.08 3.24
N ILE A 26 5.48 -2.59 2.06
CA ILE A 26 4.12 -2.71 1.52
C ILE A 26 4.09 -3.78 0.42
N TYR A 27 3.13 -4.69 0.51
CA TYR A 27 2.80 -5.66 -0.54
C TYR A 27 1.41 -5.32 -1.07
N GLY A 28 1.33 -4.96 -2.35
CA GLY A 28 0.07 -4.61 -3.00
C GLY A 28 -0.49 -5.76 -3.82
N LEU A 29 -1.77 -6.06 -3.64
CA LEU A 29 -2.56 -6.89 -4.54
C LEU A 29 -3.53 -6.01 -5.32
N ARG A 30 -3.76 -6.36 -6.59
CA ARG A 30 -4.76 -5.71 -7.43
C ARG A 30 -6.17 -6.05 -6.95
#